data_AF-A0A7S3MP84-F1
#
_entry.id   AF-A0A7S3MP84-F1
#
_cell.length_a   1.000
_cell.length_b   1.000
_cell.length_c   1.000
_cell.angle_alpha   90.00
_cell.angle_beta   90.00
_cell.angle_gamma   90.00
#
_symmetry.space_group_name_H-M   'P 1'
#
loop_
_entity.id
_entity.type
_entity.pdbx_description
1 polymer ?
#
loop_
_entity_poly.entity_id
_entity_poly.type
_entity_poly.pdbx_seq_one_letter_code
_entity_poly.pdbx_strand_id
1 'polypeptide(L)'
;LEPLKKEVARDGKAKEKKDRLEMTLKIHAWLTEEKKDVRFGQWNTKEVDLLNEYNLLTGKPGVYLVNMSEKDFLRKKNKWLPKLKAWIDEQRPGERMIPYSAGMEAKLFEMNDEEKKAYCEENNTQSQMGKIVTEGYHALSLIHFYTCGPDEVKCWTIRDGWTAPKAAGTIHTDFERGFIKAEVYNFKDF
;
A
#
# COMPACT_ATOMS: atom_id res chain seq x y z
N LEU A 1 -27.65 8.38 -1.88
CA LEU A 1 -27.81 9.86 -1.89
C LEU A 1 -29.23 10.29 -1.54
N GLU A 2 -30.26 9.83 -2.26
CA GLU A 2 -31.66 10.25 -2.02
C GLU A 2 -32.19 10.05 -0.58
N PRO A 3 -31.87 8.94 0.14
CA PRO A 3 -32.27 8.81 1.55
C PRO A 3 -31.64 9.90 2.44
N LEU A 4 -30.33 10.15 2.26
CA LEU A 4 -29.59 11.16 3.03
C LEU A 4 -30.11 12.59 2.74
N LYS A 5 -30.44 12.90 1.48
CA LYS A 5 -31.10 14.17 1.11
C LYS A 5 -32.45 14.34 1.81
N LYS A 6 -33.27 13.28 1.85
CA LYS A 6 -34.57 13.29 2.54
C LYS A 6 -34.42 13.45 4.06
N GLU A 7 -33.42 12.83 4.66
CA GLU A 7 -33.11 12.99 6.09
C GLU A 7 -32.69 14.41 6.44
N VAL A 8 -31.80 15.02 5.65
CA VAL A 8 -31.38 16.42 5.84
C VAL A 8 -32.55 17.38 5.66
N ALA A 9 -33.44 17.12 4.69
CA ALA A 9 -34.63 17.95 4.46
C ALA A 9 -35.63 17.88 5.63
N ARG A 10 -35.76 16.70 6.28
CA ARG A 10 -36.62 16.51 7.46
C ARG A 10 -36.03 17.12 8.73
N ASP A 11 -34.71 17.08 8.87
CA ASP A 11 -34.01 17.37 10.13
C ASP A 11 -33.00 18.52 9.95
N GLY A 12 -33.43 19.58 9.26
CA GLY A 12 -32.59 20.66 8.71
C GLY A 12 -31.82 21.52 9.71
N LYS A 13 -31.87 21.22 11.02
CA LYS A 13 -31.04 21.84 12.07
C LYS A 13 -29.80 21.02 12.44
N ALA A 14 -29.74 19.74 12.06
CA ALA A 14 -28.60 18.88 12.32
C ALA A 14 -27.44 19.20 11.38
N LYS A 15 -26.52 20.07 11.83
CA LYS A 15 -25.31 20.47 11.07
C LYS A 15 -24.52 19.26 10.58
N GLU A 16 -24.36 18.25 11.42
CA GLU A 16 -23.63 17.02 11.09
C GLU A 16 -24.20 16.27 9.88
N LYS A 17 -25.54 16.17 9.76
CA LYS A 17 -26.19 15.51 8.62
C LYS A 17 -25.99 16.30 7.32
N LYS A 18 -25.97 17.64 7.40
CA LYS A 18 -25.67 18.52 6.26
C LYS A 18 -24.22 18.37 5.80
N ASP A 19 -23.28 18.44 6.74
CA ASP A 19 -21.85 18.27 6.47
C ASP A 19 -21.60 16.89 5.81
N ARG A 20 -22.22 15.82 6.34
CA ARG A 20 -22.12 14.48 5.75
C ARG A 20 -22.65 14.44 4.32
N LEU A 21 -23.84 15.01 4.07
CA LEU A 21 -24.43 15.04 2.73
C LEU A 21 -23.54 15.79 1.74
N GLU A 22 -22.99 16.94 2.13
CA GLU A 22 -22.07 17.72 1.30
C GLU A 22 -20.82 16.92 0.93
N MET A 23 -20.18 16.28 1.92
CA MET A 23 -19.02 15.43 1.69
C MET A 23 -19.35 14.23 0.78
N THR A 24 -20.49 13.55 1.00
CA THR A 24 -20.92 12.43 0.13
C THR A 24 -21.18 12.90 -1.30
N LEU A 25 -21.79 14.08 -1.49
CA LEU A 25 -22.02 14.65 -2.81
C LEU A 25 -20.71 14.98 -3.52
N LYS A 26 -19.73 15.56 -2.80
CA LYS A 26 -18.39 15.81 -3.33
C LYS A 26 -17.70 14.52 -3.78
N ILE A 27 -17.72 13.48 -2.95
CA ILE A 27 -17.14 12.16 -3.28
C ILE A 27 -17.85 11.54 -4.50
N HIS A 28 -19.17 11.64 -4.56
CA HIS A 28 -19.94 11.14 -5.70
C HIS A 28 -19.57 11.87 -6.99
N ALA A 29 -19.54 13.21 -6.98
CA ALA A 29 -19.15 14.01 -8.13
C ALA A 29 -17.73 13.67 -8.61
N TRP A 30 -16.77 13.47 -7.69
CA TRP A 30 -15.42 13.02 -8.02
C TRP A 30 -15.41 11.68 -8.77
N LEU A 31 -16.26 10.73 -8.37
CA LEU A 31 -16.34 9.43 -9.02
C LEU A 31 -17.08 9.48 -10.37
N THR A 32 -18.14 10.27 -10.49
CA THR A 32 -19.02 10.23 -11.66
C THR A 32 -18.67 11.26 -12.73
N GLU A 33 -18.27 12.46 -12.33
CA GLU A 33 -18.00 13.58 -13.23
C GLU A 33 -16.52 13.61 -13.61
N GLU A 34 -15.63 13.61 -12.62
CA GLU A 34 -14.17 13.59 -12.83
C GLU A 34 -13.66 12.21 -13.27
N LYS A 35 -14.42 11.14 -13.00
CA LYS A 35 -14.07 9.74 -13.31
C LYS A 35 -12.70 9.31 -12.78
N LYS A 36 -12.33 9.83 -11.60
CA LYS A 36 -11.06 9.52 -10.93
C LYS A 36 -11.31 8.68 -9.69
N ASP A 37 -10.36 7.79 -9.39
CA ASP A 37 -10.37 7.04 -8.14
C ASP A 37 -10.25 8.00 -6.95
N VAL A 38 -10.95 7.72 -5.84
CA VAL A 38 -10.94 8.60 -4.66
C VAL A 38 -9.55 8.73 -4.04
N ARG A 39 -8.67 7.73 -4.20
CA ARG A 39 -7.28 7.80 -3.70
C ARG A 39 -6.45 8.94 -4.29
N PHE A 40 -6.83 9.48 -5.45
CA PHE A 40 -6.14 10.60 -6.10
C PHE A 40 -6.77 11.97 -5.79
N GLY A 41 -7.85 11.99 -5.01
CA GLY A 41 -8.48 13.23 -4.55
C GLY A 41 -7.75 13.85 -3.36
N GLN A 42 -7.94 15.15 -3.18
CA GLN A 42 -7.52 15.85 -1.96
C GLN A 42 -8.71 15.96 -1.00
N TRP A 43 -8.55 15.34 0.16
CA TRP A 43 -9.59 15.21 1.16
C TRP A 43 -9.13 15.77 2.50
N ASN A 44 -10.00 16.48 3.20
CA ASN A 44 -9.75 16.85 4.59
C ASN A 44 -9.97 15.67 5.54
N THR A 45 -9.60 15.80 6.81
CA THR A 45 -9.70 14.71 7.81
C THR A 45 -11.10 14.12 7.92
N LYS A 46 -12.15 14.95 7.96
CA LYS A 46 -13.54 14.47 8.08
C LYS A 46 -14.00 13.73 6.83
N GLU A 47 -13.56 14.19 5.65
CA GLU A 47 -13.83 13.52 4.38
C GLU A 47 -13.13 12.16 4.32
N VAL A 48 -11.89 12.07 4.81
CA VAL A 48 -11.15 10.80 4.93
C VAL A 48 -11.86 9.84 5.88
N ASP A 49 -12.34 10.30 7.03
CA ASP A 49 -13.12 9.47 7.97
C ASP A 49 -14.37 8.91 7.29
N LEU A 50 -15.10 9.73 6.54
CA LEU A 50 -16.27 9.28 5.78
C LEU A 50 -15.91 8.30 4.66
N LEU A 51 -14.79 8.52 3.94
CA LEU A 51 -14.30 7.58 2.92
C LEU A 51 -13.96 6.21 3.52
N ASN A 52 -13.39 6.20 4.73
CA ASN A 52 -13.07 4.97 5.46
C ASN A 52 -14.33 4.19 5.86
N GLU A 53 -15.45 4.85 6.16
CA GLU A 53 -16.74 4.18 6.38
C GLU A 53 -17.22 3.43 5.13
N TYR A 54 -17.07 4.04 3.95
CA TYR A 54 -17.57 3.48 2.69
C TYR A 54 -16.74 2.32 2.13
N ASN A 55 -15.47 2.19 2.53
CA ASN A 55 -14.58 1.11 2.09
C ASN A 55 -14.53 0.94 0.56
N LEU A 56 -14.56 2.06 -0.18
CA LEU A 56 -14.62 2.08 -1.63
C LEU A 56 -13.41 1.35 -2.26
N LEU A 57 -13.66 0.61 -3.34
CA LEU A 57 -12.61 -0.08 -4.09
C LEU A 57 -11.55 0.89 -4.61
N THR A 58 -11.97 2.06 -5.08
CA THR A 58 -11.11 3.11 -5.63
C THR A 58 -10.28 3.85 -4.57
N GLY A 59 -10.50 3.59 -3.27
CA GLY A 59 -9.69 4.11 -2.18
C GLY A 59 -8.54 3.19 -1.77
N LYS A 60 -8.51 1.94 -2.24
CA LYS A 60 -7.46 0.96 -1.87
C LYS A 60 -6.21 1.19 -2.71
N PRO A 61 -5.00 1.36 -2.16
CA PRO A 61 -3.79 1.56 -2.95
C PRO A 61 -3.49 0.39 -3.91
N GLY A 62 -2.72 0.65 -4.97
CA GLY A 62 -2.41 -0.34 -6.02
C GLY A 62 -0.92 -0.47 -6.34
N VAL A 63 -0.52 -1.68 -6.76
CA VAL A 63 0.80 -1.98 -7.34
C VAL A 63 0.58 -2.75 -8.65
N TYR A 64 1.21 -2.30 -9.73
CA TYR A 64 1.09 -2.90 -11.05
C TYR A 64 2.13 -3.99 -11.26
N LEU A 65 1.69 -5.24 -11.40
CA LEU A 65 2.55 -6.36 -11.76
C LEU A 65 2.43 -6.64 -13.26
N VAL A 66 3.48 -6.33 -14.02
CA VAL A 66 3.50 -6.52 -15.47
C VAL A 66 4.12 -7.87 -15.79
N ASN A 67 3.26 -8.88 -15.96
CA ASN A 67 3.67 -10.23 -16.32
C ASN A 67 4.12 -10.28 -17.79
N MET A 68 5.29 -10.88 -18.04
CA MET A 68 5.81 -11.12 -19.37
C MET A 68 6.49 -12.49 -19.51
N SER A 69 6.79 -12.86 -20.75
CA SER A 69 7.55 -14.08 -21.02
C SER A 69 8.94 -14.02 -20.36
N GLU A 70 9.45 -15.18 -19.94
CA GLU A 70 10.80 -15.31 -19.39
C GLU A 70 11.85 -14.71 -20.33
N LYS A 71 11.72 -14.96 -21.64
CA LYS A 71 12.61 -14.41 -22.67
C LYS A 71 12.64 -12.89 -22.68
N ASP A 72 11.48 -12.23 -22.58
CA ASP A 72 11.41 -10.76 -22.57
C ASP A 72 11.93 -10.17 -21.26
N PHE A 73 11.63 -10.86 -20.14
CA PHE A 73 12.10 -10.46 -18.81
C PHE A 73 13.62 -10.51 -18.71
N LEU A 74 14.24 -11.63 -19.11
CA LEU A 74 15.69 -11.81 -19.13
C LEU A 74 16.38 -10.80 -20.06
N ARG A 75 15.79 -10.53 -21.23
CA ARG A 75 16.30 -9.51 -22.17
C ARG A 75 16.07 -8.07 -21.68
N LYS A 76 15.25 -7.86 -20.64
CA LYS A 76 14.83 -6.55 -20.13
C LYS A 76 14.20 -5.66 -21.21
N LYS A 77 13.50 -6.27 -22.18
CA LYS A 77 12.89 -5.57 -23.32
C LYS A 77 11.55 -6.19 -23.67
N ASN A 78 10.51 -5.36 -23.66
CA ASN A 78 9.18 -5.71 -24.13
C ASN A 78 8.53 -4.48 -24.77
N LYS A 79 7.80 -4.67 -25.88
CA LYS A 79 7.14 -3.60 -26.65
C LYS A 79 6.12 -2.80 -25.82
N TRP A 80 5.50 -3.43 -24.82
CA TRP A 80 4.44 -2.84 -24.01
C TRP A 80 4.96 -2.12 -22.77
N LEU A 81 6.16 -2.45 -22.29
CA LEU A 81 6.71 -1.88 -21.05
C LEU A 81 6.76 -0.34 -21.05
N PRO A 82 7.30 0.33 -22.08
CA PRO A 82 7.33 1.79 -22.11
C PRO A 82 5.93 2.41 -22.17
N LYS A 83 5.01 1.77 -22.89
CA LYS A 83 3.63 2.23 -23.05
C LYS A 83 2.84 2.14 -21.73
N LEU A 84 2.98 1.00 -21.03
CA LEU A 84 2.36 0.79 -19.72
C LEU A 84 2.94 1.75 -18.69
N LYS A 85 4.26 1.95 -18.69
CA LYS A 85 4.89 2.90 -17.78
C LYS A 85 4.36 4.33 -17.99
N ALA A 86 4.31 4.79 -19.23
CA ALA A 86 3.76 6.11 -19.56
C ALA A 86 2.28 6.25 -19.11
N TRP A 87 1.46 5.23 -19.37
CA TRP A 87 0.06 5.23 -18.95
C TRP A 87 -0.11 5.25 -17.42
N ILE A 88 0.70 4.47 -16.68
CA ILE A 88 0.67 4.46 -15.22
C ILE A 88 1.12 5.81 -14.66
N ASP A 89 2.21 6.39 -15.19
CA ASP A 89 2.72 7.67 -14.72
C ASP A 89 1.72 8.81 -14.94
N GLU A 90 0.94 8.76 -16.03
CA GLU A 90 -0.09 9.74 -16.34
C GLU A 90 -1.39 9.52 -15.56
N GLN A 91 -1.90 8.29 -15.53
CA GLN A 91 -3.24 7.99 -15.02
C GLN A 91 -3.26 7.60 -13.54
N ARG A 92 -2.12 7.16 -13.00
CA ARG A 92 -1.97 6.53 -11.68
C ARG A 92 -0.70 7.03 -10.98
N PRO A 93 -0.58 8.36 -10.79
CA PRO A 93 0.64 8.97 -10.27
C PRO A 93 0.99 8.40 -8.89
N GLY A 94 2.26 8.02 -8.73
CA GLY A 94 2.78 7.46 -7.47
C GLY A 94 2.62 5.95 -7.32
N GLU A 95 1.79 5.28 -8.13
CA GLU A 95 1.68 3.82 -8.08
C GLU A 95 2.89 3.13 -8.74
N ARG A 96 3.32 2.01 -8.14
CA ARG A 96 4.55 1.31 -8.54
C ARG A 96 4.25 0.32 -9.66
N MET A 97 5.18 0.20 -10.61
CA MET A 97 5.14 -0.81 -11.66
C MET A 97 6.32 -1.77 -11.50
N ILE A 98 6.02 -3.07 -11.42
CA ILE A 98 7.00 -4.15 -11.25
C ILE A 98 6.88 -5.09 -12.44
N PRO A 99 7.82 -5.02 -13.40
CA PRO A 99 8.00 -6.05 -14.43
C PRO A 99 8.41 -7.37 -13.77
N TYR A 100 7.74 -8.47 -14.11
CA TYR A 100 8.14 -9.81 -13.66
C TYR A 100 7.73 -10.87 -14.69
N SER A 101 8.26 -12.09 -14.54
CA SER A 101 7.80 -13.24 -15.31
C SER A 101 7.24 -14.30 -14.38
N ALA A 102 5.93 -14.49 -14.38
CA ALA A 102 5.30 -15.52 -13.56
C ALA A 102 5.78 -16.93 -13.92
N GLY A 103 6.10 -17.17 -15.20
CA GLY A 103 6.67 -18.44 -15.65
C GLY A 103 8.07 -18.69 -15.10
N MET A 104 8.91 -17.65 -15.01
CA MET A 104 10.22 -17.76 -14.37
C MET A 104 10.09 -17.95 -12.86
N GLU A 105 9.24 -17.17 -12.19
CA GLU A 105 9.03 -17.30 -10.73
C GLU A 105 8.51 -18.69 -10.33
N ALA A 106 7.62 -19.28 -11.14
CA ALA A 106 7.15 -20.65 -10.90
C ALA A 106 8.28 -21.68 -10.96
N LYS A 107 9.17 -21.58 -11.97
CA LYS A 107 10.36 -22.45 -12.05
C LYS A 107 11.29 -22.25 -10.86
N LEU A 108 11.55 -21.00 -10.49
CA LEU A 108 12.40 -20.68 -9.34
C LEU A 108 11.81 -21.14 -8.00
N PHE A 109 10.49 -21.32 -7.93
CA PHE A 109 9.82 -21.82 -6.73
C PHE A 109 9.97 -23.33 -6.57
N GLU A 110 10.08 -24.07 -7.67
CA GLU A 110 10.27 -25.53 -7.66
C GLU A 110 11.73 -25.95 -7.44
N MET A 111 12.68 -25.03 -7.67
CA MET A 111 14.12 -25.24 -7.46
C MET A 111 14.50 -25.14 -5.98
N ASN A 112 15.54 -25.87 -5.59
CA ASN A 112 16.19 -25.64 -4.30
C ASN A 112 17.03 -24.35 -4.31
N ASP A 113 17.54 -23.91 -3.16
CA ASP A 113 18.26 -22.64 -3.04
C ASP A 113 19.56 -22.59 -3.86
N GLU A 114 20.27 -23.71 -3.99
CA GLU A 114 21.51 -23.80 -4.78
C GLU A 114 21.21 -23.71 -6.29
N GLU A 115 20.22 -24.47 -6.75
CA GLU A 115 19.74 -24.47 -8.14
C GLU A 115 19.20 -23.09 -8.53
N LYS A 116 18.39 -22.48 -7.66
CA LYS A 116 17.84 -21.14 -7.87
C LYS A 116 18.94 -20.11 -8.01
N LYS A 117 19.96 -20.20 -7.16
CA LYS A 117 21.12 -19.29 -7.19
C LYS A 117 21.90 -19.48 -8.50
N ALA A 118 22.22 -20.72 -8.87
CA ALA A 118 22.91 -21.03 -10.12
C ALA A 118 22.12 -20.50 -11.35
N TYR A 119 20.82 -20.77 -11.43
CA TYR A 119 19.97 -20.28 -12.52
C TYR A 119 19.97 -18.74 -12.60
N CYS A 120 19.87 -18.06 -11.44
CA CYS A 120 19.88 -16.60 -11.38
C CYS A 120 21.22 -16.01 -11.83
N GLU A 121 22.33 -16.62 -11.43
CA GLU A 121 23.69 -16.22 -11.82
C GLU A 121 23.93 -16.44 -13.33
N GLU A 122 23.57 -17.60 -13.86
CA GLU A 122 23.70 -17.93 -15.29
C GLU A 122 22.91 -16.98 -16.20
N ASN A 123 21.69 -16.63 -15.78
CA ASN A 123 20.80 -15.77 -16.55
C ASN A 123 20.92 -14.27 -16.19
N ASN A 124 21.87 -13.91 -15.32
CA ASN A 124 22.10 -12.55 -14.82
C ASN A 124 20.80 -11.84 -14.39
N THR A 125 20.01 -12.56 -13.59
CA THR A 125 18.66 -12.18 -13.18
C THR A 125 18.45 -12.45 -11.70
N GLN A 126 17.31 -12.02 -11.16
CA GLN A 126 16.91 -12.30 -9.79
C GLN A 126 15.39 -12.41 -9.70
N SER A 127 14.91 -13.22 -8.76
CA SER A 127 13.48 -13.29 -8.44
C SER A 127 12.96 -11.90 -8.06
N GLN A 128 11.80 -11.54 -8.61
CA GLN A 128 11.07 -10.32 -8.29
C GLN A 128 10.12 -10.51 -7.10
N MET A 129 9.94 -11.74 -6.60
CA MET A 129 8.98 -12.02 -5.54
C MET A 129 9.27 -11.20 -4.28
N GLY A 130 10.53 -11.11 -3.86
CA GLY A 130 10.92 -10.27 -2.73
C GLY A 130 10.56 -8.80 -2.93
N LYS A 131 10.77 -8.27 -4.14
CA LYS A 131 10.39 -6.90 -4.48
C LYS A 131 8.86 -6.72 -4.48
N ILE A 132 8.10 -7.68 -4.99
CA ILE A 132 6.63 -7.64 -4.99
C ILE A 132 6.09 -7.58 -3.55
N VAL A 133 6.63 -8.41 -2.65
CA VAL A 133 6.23 -8.43 -1.24
C VAL A 133 6.57 -7.10 -0.57
N THR A 134 7.79 -6.59 -0.75
CA THR A 134 8.23 -5.32 -0.14
C THR A 134 7.42 -4.13 -0.63
N GLU A 135 7.18 -4.03 -1.94
CA GLU A 135 6.37 -2.92 -2.50
C GLU A 135 4.90 -3.04 -2.09
N GLY A 136 4.34 -4.25 -2.00
CA GLY A 136 3.00 -4.47 -1.45
C GLY A 136 2.88 -4.04 0.01
N TYR A 137 3.89 -4.35 0.82
CA TYR A 137 3.98 -3.94 2.22
C TYR A 137 3.99 -2.41 2.36
N HIS A 138 4.81 -1.72 1.56
CA HIS A 138 4.86 -0.25 1.56
C HIS A 138 3.59 0.39 0.98
N ALA A 139 2.95 -0.22 -0.03
CA ALA A 139 1.68 0.28 -0.57
C ALA A 139 0.57 0.30 0.50
N LEU A 140 0.63 -0.61 1.49
CA LEU A 140 -0.26 -0.61 2.65
C LEU A 140 0.13 0.43 3.72
N SER A 141 1.12 1.28 3.44
CA SER A 141 1.71 2.25 4.39
C SER A 141 2.23 1.57 5.66
N LEU A 142 2.84 0.40 5.50
CA LEU A 142 3.47 -0.34 6.59
C LEU A 142 4.97 -0.12 6.59
N ILE A 143 5.51 -0.01 7.80
CA ILE A 143 6.94 0.01 8.12
C ILE A 143 7.17 -0.94 9.30
N HIS A 144 8.43 -1.17 9.67
CA HIS A 144 8.76 -2.04 10.79
C HIS A 144 9.88 -1.50 11.65
N PHE A 145 9.94 -1.99 12.89
CA PHE A 145 11.08 -1.83 13.78
C PHE A 145 11.48 -3.20 14.31
N TYR A 146 12.69 -3.29 14.88
CA TYR A 146 13.21 -4.53 15.44
C TYR A 146 13.34 -4.44 16.96
N THR A 147 13.12 -5.57 17.62
CA THR A 147 13.61 -5.83 18.97
C THR A 147 14.71 -6.88 18.86
N CYS A 148 15.90 -6.56 19.37
CA CYS A 148 17.07 -7.42 19.28
C CYS A 148 17.59 -7.74 20.69
N GLY A 149 17.74 -9.03 20.98
CA GLY A 149 18.36 -9.54 22.21
C GLY A 149 19.08 -10.86 21.94
N PRO A 150 19.77 -11.42 22.96
CA PRO A 150 20.48 -12.69 22.82
C PRO A 150 19.52 -13.86 22.51
N ASP A 151 18.29 -13.78 23.02
CA ASP A 151 17.28 -14.85 22.88
C ASP A 151 16.44 -14.72 21.60
N GLU A 152 16.14 -13.49 21.17
CA GLU A 152 15.25 -13.25 20.04
C GLU A 152 15.64 -11.98 19.27
N VAL A 153 15.57 -12.08 17.94
CA VAL A 153 15.52 -10.93 17.03
C VAL A 153 14.18 -10.97 16.31
N LYS A 154 13.36 -9.94 16.50
CA LYS A 154 11.98 -9.91 15.99
C LYS A 154 11.66 -8.62 15.26
N CYS A 155 10.96 -8.76 14.14
CA CYS A 155 10.45 -7.68 13.31
C CYS A 155 8.98 -7.39 13.66
N TRP A 156 8.67 -6.14 13.98
CA TRP A 156 7.33 -5.69 14.35
C TRP A 156 6.77 -4.76 13.28
N THR A 157 5.63 -5.13 12.70
CA THR A 157 4.94 -4.33 11.68
C THR A 157 4.08 -3.25 12.33
N ILE A 158 4.26 -2.02 11.88
CA ILE A 158 3.48 -0.83 12.30
C ILE A 158 3.04 -0.05 11.05
N ARG A 159 2.13 0.92 11.21
CA ARG A 159 1.88 1.86 10.11
C ARG A 159 2.88 3.01 10.15
N ASP A 160 3.17 3.53 8.98
CA ASP A 160 3.97 4.74 8.84
C ASP A 160 3.34 5.90 9.62
N GLY A 161 4.18 6.75 10.22
CA GLY A 161 3.78 7.86 11.07
C GLY A 161 3.26 7.50 12.47
N TRP A 162 3.31 6.23 12.89
CA TRP A 162 3.01 5.87 14.28
C TRP A 162 4.05 6.44 15.25
N THR A 163 3.58 6.85 16.43
CA THR A 163 4.43 7.29 17.53
C THR A 163 5.02 6.10 18.28
N ALA A 164 6.12 6.32 19.01
CA ALA A 164 6.77 5.27 19.80
C ALA A 164 5.83 4.56 20.81
N PRO A 165 4.95 5.24 21.57
CA PRO A 165 3.98 4.57 22.44
C PRO A 165 3.06 3.60 21.68
N LYS A 166 2.53 4.04 20.53
CA LYS A 166 1.63 3.24 19.71
C LYS A 166 2.34 2.04 19.07
N ALA A 167 3.59 2.24 18.65
CA ALA A 167 4.44 1.16 18.18
C ALA A 167 4.73 0.12 19.28
N ALA A 168 5.05 0.56 20.50
CA ALA A 168 5.26 -0.32 21.65
C ALA A 168 4.00 -1.12 22.04
N GLY A 169 2.81 -0.56 21.79
CA GLY A 169 1.53 -1.24 21.93
C GLY A 169 1.41 -2.54 21.12
N THR A 170 2.16 -2.69 20.01
CA THR A 170 2.20 -3.95 19.24
C THR A 170 2.85 -5.10 19.99
N ILE A 171 3.74 -4.80 20.94
CA ILE A 171 4.40 -5.80 21.79
C ILE A 171 3.49 -6.15 22.97
N HIS A 172 2.98 -5.12 23.66
CA HIS A 172 2.02 -5.28 24.75
C HIS A 172 1.23 -3.99 24.97
N THR A 173 -0.08 -4.10 25.23
CA THR A 173 -0.97 -2.93 25.40
C THR A 173 -0.60 -2.06 26.60
N ASP A 174 -0.01 -2.64 27.65
CA ASP A 174 0.48 -1.88 28.80
C ASP A 174 1.68 -0.98 28.45
N PHE A 175 2.49 -1.31 27.44
CA PHE A 175 3.58 -0.44 27.01
C PHE A 175 3.08 0.84 26.34
N GLU A 176 1.92 0.80 25.69
CA GLU A 176 1.30 2.02 25.14
C GLU A 176 0.75 2.91 26.26
N ARG A 177 0.09 2.32 27.26
CA ARG A 177 -0.51 3.05 28.39
C ARG A 177 0.51 3.60 29.38
N GLY A 178 1.53 2.80 29.69
CA GLY A 178 2.59 3.10 30.65
C GLY A 178 3.88 3.60 29.99
N PHE A 179 3.81 4.08 28.75
CA PHE A 179 4.99 4.51 28.01
C PHE A 179 5.73 5.64 28.74
N ILE A 180 7.03 5.46 28.98
CA ILE A 180 7.90 6.49 29.56
C ILE A 180 8.88 7.02 28.51
N LYS A 181 9.66 6.12 27.90
CA LYS A 181 10.65 6.44 26.86
C LYS A 181 10.86 5.22 25.95
N ALA A 182 11.42 5.47 24.77
CA ALA A 182 11.99 4.43 23.90
C ALA A 182 13.48 4.69 23.69
N GLU A 183 14.29 3.65 23.79
CA GLU A 183 15.70 3.68 23.39
C GLU A 183 15.77 3.18 21.95
N VAL A 184 16.07 4.10 21.03
CA VAL A 184 16.00 3.85 19.59
C VAL A 184 17.39 3.95 18.99
N TYR A 185 17.79 2.88 18.29
CA TYR A 185 18.99 2.84 17.49
C TYR A 185 18.58 2.79 16.02
N ASN A 186 19.10 3.71 15.21
CA ASN A 186 18.87 3.60 13.76
C ASN A 186 19.61 2.38 13.25
N PHE A 187 18.99 1.61 12.37
CA PHE A 187 19.59 0.38 11.82
C PHE A 187 20.93 0.62 11.11
N LYS A 188 21.18 1.83 10.60
CA LYS A 188 22.48 2.19 9.99
C LYS A 188 23.60 2.42 11.00
N ASP A 189 23.22 2.73 12.25
CA ASP A 189 24.13 3.06 13.35
C ASP A 189 24.27 1.88 14.35
N PHE A 190 23.45 0.84 14.19
CA PHE A 190 23.47 -0.40 14.97
C PHE A 190 24.51 -1.39 14.43
#